data_AF-A0A7X7IJ22-F1
#
_entry.id   AF-A0A7X7IJ22-F1
#
_cell.length_a   1.000
_cell.length_b   1.000
_cell.length_c   1.000
_cell.angle_alpha   90.00
_cell.angle_beta   90.00
_cell.angle_gamma   90.00
#
_symmetry.space_group_name_H-M   'P 1'
#
loop_
_entity.id
_entity.type
_entity.pdbx_description
1 polymer ?
#
loop_
_entity_poly.entity_id
_entity_poly.type
_entity_poly.pdbx_seq_one_letter_code
_entity_poly.pdbx_strand_id
1 'polypeptide(L)'
;TGLKGLFTHVLRDRAWPYCLAVGEFIASLLEKGGDGKLKLPLSTSPEIHANHLDAFLTPNSNYDLSLIYALFAALIEMAQALGDTASQTRWQDIFDHLDEVAVEIHANGSPGALKLSRMKFFRNLTVTFLI
;
A
#
# COMPACT_ATOMS: atom_id res chain seq x y z
N THR A 1 -12.08 17.58 28.00
CA THR A 1 -12.52 16.45 27.13
C THR A 1 -12.47 16.90 25.67
N GLY A 2 -11.28 17.36 25.23
CA GLY A 2 -11.09 18.11 24.00
C GLY A 2 -10.65 17.25 22.81
N LEU A 3 -10.27 17.93 21.73
CA LEU A 3 -9.80 17.49 20.40
C LEU A 3 -9.38 16.01 20.24
N LYS A 4 -8.61 15.42 21.17
CA LYS A 4 -8.28 13.98 21.19
C LYS A 4 -9.50 13.07 21.14
N GLY A 5 -10.55 13.36 21.90
CA GLY A 5 -11.78 12.56 21.91
C GLY A 5 -12.51 12.61 20.56
N LEU A 6 -12.59 13.79 19.96
CA LEU A 6 -13.18 13.97 18.62
C LEU A 6 -12.40 13.18 17.56
N PHE A 7 -11.06 13.23 17.60
CA PHE A 7 -10.23 12.44 16.69
C PHE A 7 -10.42 10.94 16.86
N THR A 8 -10.48 10.44 18.09
CA THR A 8 -10.74 9.01 18.32
C THR A 8 -12.11 8.57 17.81
N HIS A 9 -13.16 9.41 17.94
CA HIS A 9 -14.48 9.12 17.38
C HIS A 9 -14.49 9.11 15.86
N VAL A 10 -13.91 10.13 15.21
CA VAL A 10 -13.83 10.15 13.74
C VAL A 10 -13.03 8.97 13.21
N LEU A 11 -11.91 8.63 13.86
CA LEU A 11 -11.11 7.47 13.49
C LEU A 11 -11.92 6.17 13.63
N ARG A 12 -12.48 5.91 14.82
CA ARG A 12 -13.18 4.65 15.12
C ARG A 12 -14.47 4.47 14.32
N ASP A 13 -15.25 5.54 14.19
CA ASP A 13 -16.64 5.45 13.72
C ASP A 13 -16.78 5.77 12.22
N ARG A 14 -15.76 6.39 11.59
CA ARG A 14 -15.80 6.79 10.18
C ARG A 14 -14.62 6.26 9.37
N ALA A 15 -13.39 6.63 9.72
CA ALA A 15 -12.22 6.33 8.90
C ALA A 15 -11.87 4.85 8.93
N TRP A 16 -11.80 4.25 10.13
CA TRP A 16 -11.43 2.85 10.32
C TRP A 16 -12.38 1.89 9.59
N PRO A 17 -13.71 1.97 9.71
CA PRO A 17 -14.61 1.05 9.00
C PRO A 17 -14.48 1.15 7.47
N TYR A 18 -14.29 2.36 6.93
CA TYR A 18 -14.10 2.56 5.49
C TYR A 18 -12.79 1.95 5.01
N CYS A 19 -11.67 2.32 5.63
CA CYS A 19 -10.37 1.79 5.26
C CYS A 19 -10.28 0.29 5.46
N LEU A 20 -10.90 -0.25 6.53
CA LEU A 20 -10.98 -1.68 6.78
C LEU A 20 -11.69 -2.39 5.63
N ALA A 21 -12.85 -1.90 5.18
CA ALA A 21 -13.57 -2.49 4.05
C ALA A 21 -12.74 -2.48 2.74
N VAL A 22 -12.03 -1.39 2.47
CA VAL A 22 -11.10 -1.31 1.32
C VAL A 22 -9.93 -2.27 1.49
N GLY A 23 -9.36 -2.37 2.69
CA GLY A 23 -8.29 -3.30 3.04
C GLY A 23 -8.67 -4.75 2.84
N GLU A 24 -9.86 -5.15 3.32
CA GLU A 24 -10.42 -6.48 3.11
C GLU A 24 -10.62 -6.80 1.63
N PHE A 25 -11.16 -5.84 0.87
CA PHE A 25 -11.34 -6.00 -0.56
C PHE A 25 -10.01 -6.22 -1.27
N ILE A 26 -9.02 -5.35 -1.06
CA ILE A 26 -7.69 -5.51 -1.68
C ILE A 26 -7.02 -6.80 -1.21
N ALA A 27 -7.07 -7.14 0.08
CA ALA A 27 -6.51 -8.39 0.60
C ALA A 27 -7.15 -9.62 -0.04
N SER A 28 -8.45 -9.59 -0.34
CA SER A 28 -9.15 -10.68 -1.01
C SER A 28 -8.73 -10.88 -2.48
N LEU A 29 -8.18 -9.84 -3.10
CA LEU A 29 -7.67 -9.89 -4.47
C LEU A 29 -6.20 -10.29 -4.55
N LEU A 30 -5.44 -10.22 -3.45
CA LEU A 30 -4.03 -10.54 -3.45
C LEU A 30 -3.81 -12.06 -3.52
N GLU A 31 -3.02 -12.49 -4.49
CA GLU A 31 -2.63 -13.87 -4.68
C GLU A 31 -1.14 -14.06 -4.43
N LYS A 32 -0.76 -15.21 -3.88
CA LYS A 32 0.65 -15.54 -3.64
C LYS A 32 1.29 -16.06 -4.93
N GLY A 33 2.28 -15.33 -5.44
CA GLY A 33 3.08 -15.73 -6.59
C GLY A 33 4.06 -16.87 -6.28
N GLY A 34 4.71 -17.40 -7.32
CA GLY A 34 5.71 -18.48 -7.19
C GLY A 34 6.97 -18.10 -6.41
N ASP A 35 7.23 -16.80 -6.24
CA ASP A 35 8.28 -16.22 -5.40
C ASP A 35 7.85 -16.03 -3.93
N GLY A 36 6.61 -16.40 -3.60
CA GLY A 36 6.05 -16.25 -2.27
C GLY A 36 5.55 -14.85 -1.93
N LYS A 37 5.54 -13.91 -2.88
CA LYS A 37 5.06 -12.53 -2.71
C LYS A 37 3.59 -12.38 -3.08
N LEU A 38 2.90 -11.44 -2.45
CA LEU A 38 1.50 -11.08 -2.72
C LEU A 38 1.40 -10.10 -3.88
N LYS A 39 0.60 -10.44 -4.88
CA LYS A 39 0.46 -9.73 -6.17
C LYS A 39 -1.02 -9.62 -6.54
N LEU A 40 -1.41 -8.57 -7.27
CA LEU A 40 -2.74 -8.54 -7.87
C LEU A 40 -2.75 -9.43 -9.12
N PRO A 41 -3.82 -10.20 -9.37
CA PRO A 41 -3.92 -11.06 -10.54
C PRO A 41 -3.97 -10.26 -11.86
N LEU A 42 -4.42 -9.00 -11.81
CA LEU A 42 -4.46 -8.09 -12.94
C LEU A 42 -4.26 -6.65 -12.45
N SER A 43 -3.27 -5.96 -13.00
CA SER A 43 -2.96 -4.56 -12.70
C SER A 43 -2.70 -3.82 -14.03
N THR A 44 -3.22 -2.60 -14.14
CA THR A 44 -3.05 -1.73 -15.31
C THR A 44 -2.77 -0.31 -14.83
N SER A 45 -1.74 0.34 -15.35
CA SER A 45 -1.48 1.75 -15.06
C SER A 45 -2.40 2.66 -15.91
N PRO A 46 -3.08 3.66 -15.33
CA PRO A 46 -3.93 4.58 -16.09
C PRO A 46 -3.17 5.47 -17.10
N GLU A 47 -1.85 5.61 -16.97
CA GLU A 47 -1.06 6.60 -17.71
C GLU A 47 -0.23 6.01 -18.86
N ILE A 48 -0.19 4.68 -19.01
CA ILE A 48 0.72 4.01 -19.93
C ILE A 48 -0.07 3.03 -20.82
N HIS A 49 -0.40 3.50 -22.03
CA HIS A 49 -0.76 2.71 -23.22
C HIS A 49 -2.21 2.24 -23.40
N ALA A 50 -3.10 3.15 -23.78
CA ALA A 50 -4.16 2.94 -24.78
C ALA A 50 -4.80 1.51 -24.92
N ASN A 51 -5.15 0.84 -23.82
CA ASN A 51 -5.84 -0.46 -23.79
C ASN A 51 -5.21 -1.58 -24.66
N HIS A 52 -3.89 -1.57 -24.91
CA HIS A 52 -3.22 -2.68 -25.60
C HIS A 52 -2.82 -3.77 -24.60
N LEU A 53 -2.96 -5.05 -25.00
CA LEU A 53 -2.61 -6.23 -24.20
C LEU A 53 -1.14 -6.27 -23.72
N ASP A 54 -0.26 -5.46 -24.30
CA ASP A 54 1.16 -5.40 -23.92
C ASP A 54 1.42 -4.42 -22.74
N ALA A 55 0.40 -3.71 -22.27
CA ALA A 55 0.46 -2.80 -21.12
C ALA A 55 0.33 -3.51 -19.76
N PHE A 56 0.12 -4.83 -19.76
CA PHE A 56 0.03 -5.65 -18.56
C PHE A 56 1.43 -5.90 -17.99
N LEU A 57 1.86 -5.04 -17.07
CA LEU A 57 3.04 -5.28 -16.25
C LEU A 57 2.71 -6.36 -15.22
N THR A 58 3.05 -7.60 -15.55
CA THR A 58 3.11 -8.65 -14.54
C THR A 58 4.28 -8.35 -13.59
N PRO A 59 4.06 -8.22 -12.28
CA PRO A 59 2.84 -8.56 -11.55
C PRO A 59 2.19 -7.42 -10.74
N ASN A 60 2.62 -6.17 -10.91
CA ASN A 60 1.93 -4.96 -10.43
C ASN A 60 2.63 -3.76 -11.07
N SER A 61 1.89 -2.72 -11.44
CA SER A 61 2.52 -1.44 -11.72
C SER A 61 3.13 -0.85 -10.43
N ASN A 62 4.23 -0.09 -10.55
CA ASN A 62 4.79 0.62 -9.40
C ASN A 62 3.77 1.57 -8.74
N TYR A 63 2.81 2.07 -9.52
CA TYR A 63 1.72 2.90 -9.04
C TYR A 63 0.78 2.11 -8.11
N ASP A 64 0.27 0.97 -8.58
CA ASP A 64 -0.63 0.11 -7.78
C ASP A 64 0.06 -0.38 -6.52
N LEU A 65 1.32 -0.81 -6.63
CA LEU A 65 2.10 -1.25 -5.49
C LEU A 65 2.26 -0.14 -4.44
N SER A 66 2.47 1.11 -4.87
CA SER A 66 2.57 2.26 -3.96
C SER A 66 1.26 2.55 -3.21
N LEU A 67 0.11 2.40 -3.88
CA LEU A 67 -1.21 2.59 -3.27
C LEU A 67 -1.54 1.47 -2.27
N ILE A 68 -1.24 0.23 -2.63
CA ILE A 68 -1.42 -0.94 -1.76
C ILE A 68 -0.54 -0.81 -0.51
N TYR A 69 0.71 -0.37 -0.69
CA TYR A 69 1.61 -0.07 0.42
C TYR A 69 1.05 1.01 1.35
N ALA A 70 0.59 2.13 0.79
CA ALA A 70 0.00 3.22 1.58
C ALA A 70 -1.25 2.77 2.35
N LEU A 71 -2.12 1.97 1.72
CA LEU A 71 -3.32 1.41 2.34
C LEU A 71 -2.98 0.54 3.55
N PHE A 72 -2.08 -0.45 3.40
CA PHE A 72 -1.75 -1.36 4.50
C PHE A 72 -0.95 -0.68 5.60
N ALA A 73 -0.09 0.30 5.28
CA ALA A 73 0.55 1.13 6.31
C ALA A 73 -0.46 1.92 7.13
N ALA A 74 -1.43 2.57 6.48
CA ALA A 74 -2.49 3.30 7.17
C ALA A 74 -3.33 2.36 8.05
N LEU A 75 -3.65 1.16 7.57
CA LEU A 75 -4.39 0.15 8.35
C LEU A 75 -3.64 -0.29 9.62
N ILE A 76 -2.31 -0.47 9.52
CA ILE A 76 -1.45 -0.80 10.67
C ILE A 76 -1.48 0.34 11.70
N GLU A 77 -1.31 1.59 11.25
CA GLU A 77 -1.33 2.76 12.13
C GLU A 77 -2.69 2.97 12.82
N MET A 78 -3.79 2.81 12.07
CA MET A 78 -5.15 2.94 12.61
C MET A 78 -5.47 1.82 13.61
N ALA A 79 -5.09 0.57 13.30
CA ALA A 79 -5.26 -0.55 14.22
C ALA A 79 -4.47 -0.33 15.51
N GLN A 80 -3.22 0.14 15.41
CA GLN A 80 -2.41 0.50 16.57
C GLN A 80 -3.05 1.63 17.40
N ALA A 81 -3.55 2.69 16.75
CA ALA A 81 -4.20 3.82 17.43
C ALA A 81 -5.51 3.42 18.14
N LEU A 82 -6.20 2.39 17.64
CA LEU A 82 -7.41 1.85 18.25
C LEU A 82 -7.15 0.73 19.27
N GLY A 83 -5.91 0.24 19.37
CA GLY A 83 -5.53 -0.88 20.23
C GLY A 83 -5.94 -2.26 19.69
N ASP A 84 -6.24 -2.38 18.40
CA ASP A 84 -6.60 -3.63 17.74
C ASP A 84 -5.34 -4.36 17.24
N THR A 85 -4.70 -5.10 18.15
CA THR A 85 -3.45 -5.82 17.88
C THR A 85 -3.60 -6.97 16.89
N ALA A 86 -4.79 -7.56 16.80
CA ALA A 86 -5.09 -8.66 15.88
C ALA A 86 -5.09 -8.16 14.43
N SER A 87 -5.84 -7.08 14.17
CA SER A 87 -5.83 -6.40 12.87
C SER A 87 -4.44 -5.89 12.52
N GLN A 88 -3.75 -5.23 13.47
CA GLN A 88 -2.39 -4.73 13.25
C GLN A 88 -1.45 -5.85 12.77
N THR A 89 -1.45 -7.00 13.44
CA THR A 89 -0.60 -8.14 13.11
C THR A 89 -0.90 -8.68 11.72
N ARG A 90 -2.19 -8.85 11.40
CA ARG A 90 -2.62 -9.33 10.07
C ARG A 90 -2.18 -8.38 8.96
N TRP A 91 -2.38 -7.08 9.14
CA TRP A 91 -2.03 -6.09 8.12
C TRP A 91 -0.51 -5.96 7.94
N GLN A 92 0.26 -6.12 9.03
CA GLN A 92 1.71 -6.21 8.95
C GLN A 92 2.18 -7.43 8.16
N ASP A 93 1.56 -8.59 8.36
CA ASP A 93 1.90 -9.80 7.60
C ASP A 93 1.69 -9.60 6.10
N ILE A 94 0.54 -9.04 5.69
CA ILE A 94 0.29 -8.73 4.28
C ILE A 94 1.33 -7.74 3.74
N PHE A 95 1.58 -6.64 4.47
CA PHE A 95 2.53 -5.61 4.09
C PHE A 95 3.95 -6.15 3.86
N ASP A 96 4.39 -7.09 4.70
CA ASP A 96 5.72 -7.71 4.63
C ASP A 96 5.87 -8.68 3.45
N HIS A 97 4.76 -9.23 2.98
CA HIS A 97 4.69 -10.14 1.84
C HIS A 97 4.43 -9.44 0.51
N LEU A 98 4.24 -8.11 0.48
CA LEU A 98 4.18 -7.36 -0.78
C LEU A 98 5.53 -7.41 -1.54
N ASP A 99 5.44 -7.31 -2.87
CA ASP A 99 6.61 -7.24 -3.75
C ASP A 99 7.36 -5.91 -3.57
N GLU A 100 8.65 -5.88 -3.91
CA GLU A 100 9.43 -4.63 -3.86
C GLU A 100 9.11 -3.73 -5.05
N VAL A 101 9.11 -2.42 -4.84
CA VAL A 101 8.95 -1.44 -5.93
C VAL A 101 10.15 -1.53 -6.88
N ALA A 102 9.90 -1.74 -8.18
CA ALA A 102 10.96 -1.91 -9.16
C ALA A 102 11.78 -0.60 -9.32
N VAL A 103 13.10 -0.73 -9.42
CA VAL A 103 14.02 0.38 -9.69
C VAL A 103 14.57 0.21 -11.10
N GLU A 104 14.56 1.28 -11.90
CA GLU A 104 15.24 1.31 -13.19
C GLU A 104 16.74 1.03 -12.97
N ILE A 105 17.35 0.11 -13.72
CA ILE A 105 18.80 -0.10 -13.69
C ILE A 105 19.37 0.57 -14.94
N HIS A 106 20.23 1.58 -14.74
CA HIS A 106 20.94 2.23 -15.85
C HIS A 106 21.87 1.22 -16.54
N ALA A 107 22.20 1.45 -17.81
CA ALA A 107 23.10 0.60 -18.59
C ALA A 107 24.49 0.37 -17.96
N ASN A 108 24.89 1.20 -17.00
CA ASN A 108 26.12 1.07 -16.20
C ASN A 108 25.95 0.24 -14.92
N GLY A 109 24.80 -0.42 -14.72
CA GLY A 109 24.46 -1.17 -13.50
C GLY A 109 24.10 -0.30 -12.30
N SER A 110 24.09 1.03 -12.43
CA SER A 110 23.69 1.93 -11.35
C SER A 110 22.16 2.06 -11.25
N PRO A 111 21.58 2.16 -10.04
CA PRO A 111 20.14 2.37 -9.89
C PRO A 111 19.73 3.76 -10.39
N GLY A 112 18.68 3.83 -11.20
CA GLY A 112 18.08 5.04 -11.75
C GLY A 112 17.09 5.77 -10.87
N ALA A 113 16.37 6.72 -11.46
CA ALA A 113 15.57 7.69 -10.73
C ALA A 113 14.35 7.04 -10.02
N LEU A 114 14.32 7.21 -8.69
CA LEU A 114 13.35 6.82 -7.64
C LEU A 114 12.87 5.35 -7.65
N LYS A 115 13.30 4.46 -6.72
CA LYS A 115 14.00 4.54 -5.41
C LYS A 115 13.15 4.97 -4.19
N LEU A 116 12.16 4.17 -3.83
CA LEU A 116 11.55 4.18 -2.50
C LEU A 116 11.97 2.91 -1.74
N SER A 117 12.91 3.04 -0.80
CA SER A 117 13.10 1.94 0.16
C SER A 117 11.86 1.89 1.07
N ARG A 118 11.50 0.69 1.53
CA ARG A 118 10.39 0.42 2.47
C ARG A 118 10.41 1.29 3.73
N MET A 119 11.51 2.00 4.03
CA MET A 119 11.60 2.98 5.12
C MET A 119 11.49 4.45 4.71
N LYS A 120 11.81 4.82 3.45
CA LYS A 120 11.84 6.23 3.01
C LYS A 120 10.49 6.74 2.48
N PHE A 121 9.63 5.86 1.96
CA PHE A 121 8.28 6.25 1.52
C PHE A 121 7.40 6.70 2.69
N PHE A 122 7.36 5.90 3.74
CA PHE A 122 6.39 6.05 4.82
C PHE A 122 6.74 7.16 5.80
N ARG A 123 8.02 7.54 5.91
CA ARG A 123 8.43 8.68 6.75
C ARG A 123 8.01 10.05 6.19
N ASN A 124 7.64 10.11 4.91
CA ASN A 124 7.23 11.34 4.21
C ASN A 124 5.72 11.38 3.90
N LEU A 125 4.95 10.31 4.19
CA LEU A 125 3.51 10.28 3.89
C LEU A 125 2.67 11.13 4.87
N THR A 126 3.22 11.46 6.04
CA THR A 126 2.55 12.30 7.05
C THR A 126 2.38 13.77 6.61
N VAL A 127 2.97 14.19 5.49
CA VAL A 127 2.95 15.59 5.03
C VAL A 127 2.20 15.80 3.70
N THR A 128 2.03 14.77 2.87
CA THR A 128 1.60 15.00 1.46
C THR A 128 0.09 15.00 1.21
N PHE A 129 -0.76 14.60 2.17
CA PHE A 129 -2.22 14.59 2.01
C PHE A 129 -2.98 15.74 2.71
N LEU A 130 -2.29 16.85 3.02
CA LEU A 130 -2.88 18.03 3.67
C LEU A 130 -2.88 19.31 2.80
N ILE A 131 -2.90 19.16 1.47
CA ILE A 131 -3.24 20.24 0.53
C ILE A 131 -4.27 19.71 -0.46
#